data_AF-A0A5C9CXN2-F1
#
_entry.id   AF-A0A5C9CXN2-F1
#
_cell.length_a   1.000
_cell.length_b   1.000
_cell.length_c   1.000
_cell.angle_alpha   90.00
_cell.angle_beta   90.00
_cell.angle_gamma   90.00
#
_symmetry.space_group_name_H-M   'P 1'
#
loop_
_entity.id
_entity.type
_entity.pdbx_description
1 polymer ?
#
loop_
_entity_poly.entity_id
_entity_poly.type
_entity_poly.pdbx_seq_one_letter_code
_entity_poly.pdbx_strand_id
1 'polypeptide(L)'
;MNKQKTTILIRPAARGGKYLGHDAANAKNHSALVALLLPATGKVITHAFAKAPTTQSAGPLQLMGCTKRNDPFATDSDTVHARLSVEIDEPTVFRVVVYGPLSHSNQARMAQADITVLPGVDIGLSQQYPEGLVVEVPGLCISNVTSELQGKQLTCTARVAMMCGCQIHQGAADPYWPWPDTDFSVQLVTLMRSKAVFYYPLAFDTTPGSVSSFTGQWPSQAVPGDTVEQAWVYASEPKLGNQGEYRIFSPQAVPSLLPPELQKLLAAADHETL
;
A
#
# COMPACT_ATOMS: atom_id res chain seq x y z
N MET A 1 -28.86 -12.71 25.54
CA MET A 1 -29.36 -13.04 24.20
C MET A 1 -28.44 -14.10 23.60
N ASN A 2 -28.79 -14.78 22.51
CA ASN A 2 -27.93 -15.82 21.94
C ASN A 2 -26.98 -15.19 20.91
N LYS A 3 -25.67 -15.45 21.04
CA LYS A 3 -24.69 -14.96 20.07
C LYS A 3 -24.87 -15.67 18.74
N GLN A 4 -24.76 -14.91 17.66
CA GLN A 4 -24.81 -15.43 16.30
C GLN A 4 -23.47 -15.18 15.63
N LYS A 5 -22.97 -16.21 14.93
CA LYS A 5 -21.79 -16.09 14.10
C LYS A 5 -22.12 -15.21 12.90
N THR A 6 -21.33 -14.18 12.71
CA THR A 6 -21.35 -13.30 11.54
C THR A 6 -19.97 -13.31 10.88
N THR A 7 -19.93 -13.45 9.56
CA THR A 7 -18.70 -13.49 8.77
C THR A 7 -18.62 -12.32 7.80
N ILE A 8 -17.43 -11.76 7.66
CA ILE A 8 -17.14 -10.59 6.84
C ILE A 8 -15.98 -10.94 5.91
N LEU A 9 -16.19 -10.81 4.60
CA LEU A 9 -15.09 -10.72 3.65
C LEU A 9 -14.60 -9.28 3.58
N ILE A 10 -13.29 -9.10 3.75
CA ILE A 10 -12.63 -7.80 3.65
C ILE A 10 -11.55 -7.90 2.58
N ARG A 11 -11.56 -6.95 1.63
CA ARG A 11 -10.64 -6.92 0.51
C ARG A 11 -9.76 -5.67 0.58
N PRO A 12 -8.45 -5.83 0.78
CA PRO A 12 -7.53 -4.70 0.70
C PRO A 12 -7.36 -4.28 -0.77
N ALA A 13 -7.48 -2.99 -1.07
CA ALA A 13 -7.22 -2.44 -2.39
C ALA A 13 -6.27 -1.25 -2.33
N ALA A 14 -5.49 -1.02 -3.38
CA ALA A 14 -4.75 0.24 -3.51
C ALA A 14 -5.72 1.35 -3.95
N ARG A 15 -5.58 2.55 -3.41
CA ARG A 15 -6.43 3.68 -3.81
C ARG A 15 -6.26 4.01 -5.29
N GLY A 16 -7.36 3.90 -6.05
CA GLY A 16 -7.37 3.98 -7.52
C GLY A 16 -6.39 3.01 -8.20
N GLY A 17 -6.15 1.88 -7.53
CA GLY A 17 -5.34 0.76 -7.96
C GLY A 17 -6.16 -0.53 -8.03
N LYS A 18 -5.46 -1.67 -8.20
CA LYS A 18 -6.05 -3.00 -8.04
C LYS A 18 -6.22 -3.40 -6.58
N TYR A 19 -6.85 -4.55 -6.32
CA TYR A 19 -6.70 -5.21 -5.03
C TYR A 19 -5.22 -5.46 -4.72
N LEU A 20 -4.87 -5.53 -3.43
CA LEU A 20 -3.53 -5.90 -3.01
C LEU A 20 -3.30 -7.38 -3.29
N GLY A 21 -3.00 -7.70 -4.55
CA GLY A 21 -2.76 -9.04 -5.07
C GLY A 21 -1.32 -9.50 -4.88
N HIS A 22 -0.84 -10.37 -5.78
CA HIS A 22 0.46 -11.01 -5.64
C HIS A 22 1.65 -10.04 -5.55
N ASP A 23 1.66 -8.96 -6.34
CA ASP A 23 2.75 -7.97 -6.31
C ASP A 23 2.78 -7.15 -5.00
N ALA A 24 1.67 -7.14 -4.26
CA ALA A 24 1.57 -6.57 -2.92
C ALA A 24 1.93 -7.58 -1.82
N ALA A 25 2.17 -8.85 -2.16
CA ALA A 25 2.39 -9.93 -1.23
C ALA A 25 3.85 -10.11 -0.83
N ASN A 26 4.08 -10.50 0.42
CA ASN A 26 5.39 -10.93 0.89
C ASN A 26 5.70 -12.37 0.41
N ALA A 27 6.87 -12.90 0.80
CA ALA A 27 7.31 -14.25 0.42
C ALA A 27 6.37 -15.39 0.90
N LYS A 28 5.46 -15.12 1.85
CA LYS A 28 4.44 -16.07 2.33
C LYS A 28 3.10 -15.91 1.62
N ASN A 29 3.05 -15.14 0.53
CA ASN A 29 1.84 -14.78 -0.20
C ASN A 29 0.81 -14.00 0.64
N HIS A 30 1.23 -13.31 1.70
CA HIS A 30 0.36 -12.40 2.45
C HIS A 30 0.51 -10.99 1.91
N SER A 31 -0.58 -10.36 1.46
CA SER A 31 -0.56 -9.00 0.91
C SER A 31 -0.95 -7.92 1.90
N ALA A 32 -1.78 -8.25 2.88
CA ALA A 32 -2.16 -7.35 3.97
C ALA A 32 -2.50 -8.12 5.25
N LEU A 33 -2.29 -7.47 6.40
CA LEU A 33 -2.94 -7.84 7.65
C LEU A 33 -4.30 -7.15 7.72
N VAL A 34 -5.34 -7.90 8.07
CA VAL A 34 -6.69 -7.38 8.29
C VAL A 34 -7.14 -7.74 9.69
N ALA A 35 -7.69 -6.78 10.43
CA ALA A 35 -8.15 -6.97 11.80
C ALA A 35 -9.50 -6.28 12.05
N LEU A 36 -10.32 -6.88 12.92
CA LEU A 36 -11.46 -6.22 13.54
C LEU A 36 -11.08 -5.81 14.96
N LEU A 37 -11.36 -4.56 15.30
CA LEU A 37 -11.13 -4.02 16.63
C LEU A 37 -12.41 -3.39 17.17
N LEU A 38 -12.54 -3.32 18.50
CA LEU A 38 -13.55 -2.49 19.14
C LEU A 38 -13.08 -1.03 19.14
N PRO A 39 -13.80 -0.08 18.51
CA PRO A 39 -13.35 1.31 18.40
C PRO A 39 -13.07 1.98 19.76
N ALA A 40 -13.88 1.67 20.77
CA ALA A 40 -13.80 2.28 22.10
C ALA A 40 -12.52 1.89 22.88
N THR A 41 -11.95 0.71 22.60
CA THR A 41 -10.81 0.18 23.38
C THR A 41 -9.57 -0.07 22.54
N GLY A 42 -9.71 -0.14 21.21
CA GLY A 42 -8.66 -0.61 20.31
C GLY A 42 -8.32 -2.10 20.47
N LYS A 43 -9.12 -2.87 21.21
CA LYS A 43 -8.91 -4.32 21.39
C LYS A 43 -9.14 -5.05 20.07
N VAL A 44 -8.16 -5.84 19.61
CA VAL A 44 -8.34 -6.75 18.48
C VAL A 44 -9.27 -7.90 18.89
N ILE A 45 -10.31 -8.12 18.08
CA ILE A 45 -11.29 -9.20 18.27
C ILE A 45 -10.91 -10.42 17.44
N THR A 46 -10.53 -10.19 16.18
CA THR A 46 -10.09 -11.24 15.26
C THR A 46 -9.27 -10.61 14.15
N HIS A 47 -8.44 -11.41 13.49
CA HIS A 47 -7.58 -10.97 12.40
C HIS A 47 -7.30 -12.12 11.43
N ALA A 48 -6.86 -11.77 10.23
CA ALA A 48 -6.40 -12.70 9.22
C ALA A 48 -5.47 -11.98 8.24
N PHE A 49 -4.62 -12.75 7.58
CA PHE A 49 -3.86 -12.26 6.43
C PHE A 49 -4.67 -12.45 5.15
N ALA A 50 -4.69 -11.42 4.33
CA ALA A 50 -5.18 -11.50 2.96
C ALA A 50 -4.16 -12.27 2.12
N LYS A 51 -4.55 -13.46 1.60
CA LYS A 51 -3.65 -14.34 0.85
C LYS A 51 -3.77 -14.09 -0.65
N ALA A 52 -2.65 -13.85 -1.32
CA ALA A 52 -2.57 -13.55 -2.74
C ALA A 52 -1.48 -14.41 -3.43
N PRO A 53 -1.74 -15.72 -3.62
CA PRO A 53 -0.74 -16.65 -4.13
C PRO A 53 -0.45 -16.53 -5.63
N THR A 54 -1.33 -15.88 -6.40
CA THR A 54 -1.20 -15.81 -7.87
C THR A 54 -1.44 -14.40 -8.38
N THR A 55 -0.97 -14.12 -9.59
CA THR A 55 -1.18 -12.80 -10.23
C THR A 55 -2.66 -12.47 -10.43
N GLN A 56 -3.52 -13.48 -10.55
CA GLN A 56 -4.99 -13.33 -10.62
C GLN A 56 -5.59 -12.81 -9.31
N SER A 57 -4.90 -12.96 -8.18
CA SER A 57 -5.38 -12.45 -6.88
C SER A 57 -5.59 -10.94 -6.83
N ALA A 58 -5.01 -10.18 -7.78
CA ALA A 58 -5.25 -8.75 -7.94
C ALA A 58 -6.67 -8.40 -8.45
N GLY A 59 -7.47 -9.42 -8.79
CA GLY A 59 -8.83 -9.28 -9.29
C GLY A 59 -8.93 -9.22 -10.80
N PRO A 60 -10.16 -9.19 -11.32
CA PRO A 60 -10.43 -9.33 -12.74
C PRO A 60 -10.15 -8.03 -13.51
N LEU A 61 -9.96 -8.11 -14.83
CA LEU A 61 -9.54 -6.97 -15.67
C LEU A 61 -10.52 -5.79 -15.64
N GLN A 62 -11.81 -6.02 -15.37
CA GLN A 62 -12.84 -4.97 -15.28
C GLN A 62 -12.55 -3.95 -14.18
N LEU A 63 -11.76 -4.34 -13.17
CA LEU A 63 -11.33 -3.46 -12.10
C LEU A 63 -10.44 -2.29 -12.59
N MET A 64 -9.90 -2.39 -13.80
CA MET A 64 -9.09 -1.33 -14.41
C MET A 64 -9.91 -0.17 -14.99
N GLY A 65 -11.22 -0.35 -15.12
CA GLY A 65 -12.13 0.69 -15.57
C GLY A 65 -12.42 1.73 -14.47
N CYS A 66 -12.98 2.87 -14.87
CA CYS A 66 -13.51 3.83 -13.90
C CYS A 66 -14.66 3.20 -13.10
N THR A 67 -14.52 3.12 -11.78
CA THR A 67 -15.60 2.73 -10.89
C THR A 67 -16.64 3.84 -10.82
N LYS A 68 -17.91 3.53 -11.09
CA LYS A 68 -18.99 4.49 -10.87
C LYS A 68 -19.38 4.49 -9.40
N ARG A 69 -19.87 5.63 -8.93
CA ARG A 69 -20.47 5.70 -7.59
C ARG A 69 -21.60 4.66 -7.49
N ASN A 70 -21.57 3.86 -6.42
CA ASN A 70 -22.48 2.75 -6.12
C ASN A 70 -22.24 1.46 -6.90
N ASP A 71 -21.32 1.43 -7.86
CA ASP A 71 -20.89 0.16 -8.44
C ASP A 71 -19.94 -0.53 -7.45
N PRO A 72 -20.15 -1.82 -7.15
CA PRO A 72 -19.22 -2.56 -6.33
C PRO A 72 -17.92 -2.82 -7.11
N PHE A 73 -16.81 -3.03 -6.41
CA PHE A 73 -15.55 -3.38 -7.07
C PHE A 73 -15.68 -4.77 -7.70
N ALA A 74 -15.36 -4.89 -8.98
CA ALA A 74 -15.37 -6.18 -9.67
C ALA A 74 -14.56 -7.23 -8.90
N THR A 75 -15.09 -8.44 -8.73
CA THR A 75 -14.41 -9.54 -8.02
C THR A 75 -14.72 -10.86 -8.73
N ASP A 76 -13.83 -11.83 -8.54
CA ASP A 76 -14.01 -13.22 -8.93
C ASP A 76 -13.60 -14.16 -7.76
N SER A 77 -13.52 -15.47 -8.03
CA SER A 77 -13.14 -16.48 -7.04
C SER A 77 -11.69 -16.39 -6.59
N ASP A 78 -10.80 -15.82 -7.41
CA ASP A 78 -9.36 -15.77 -7.15
C ASP A 78 -8.96 -14.48 -6.45
N THR A 79 -9.83 -13.47 -6.51
CA THR A 79 -9.64 -12.16 -5.90
C THR A 79 -9.30 -12.29 -4.41
N VAL A 80 -8.22 -11.64 -4.01
CA VAL A 80 -7.71 -11.61 -2.64
C VAL A 80 -8.78 -11.15 -1.63
N HIS A 81 -8.82 -11.80 -0.47
CA HIS A 81 -9.65 -11.39 0.66
C HIS A 81 -9.06 -11.90 1.97
N ALA A 82 -9.48 -11.27 3.07
CA ALA A 82 -9.42 -11.81 4.42
C ALA A 82 -10.84 -12.15 4.88
N ARG A 83 -11.02 -13.36 5.42
CA ARG A 83 -12.31 -13.82 5.97
C ARG A 83 -12.26 -13.77 7.49
N LEU A 84 -13.07 -12.91 8.11
CA LEU A 84 -13.14 -12.76 9.55
C LEU A 84 -14.52 -13.17 10.06
N SER A 85 -14.59 -13.85 11.19
CA SER A 85 -15.86 -14.22 11.85
C SER A 85 -15.88 -13.73 13.29
N VAL A 86 -17.03 -13.26 13.74
CA VAL A 86 -17.31 -12.81 15.11
C VAL A 86 -18.61 -13.43 15.62
N GLU A 87 -18.74 -13.57 16.95
CA GLU A 87 -19.98 -14.00 17.59
C GLU A 87 -20.55 -12.86 18.42
N ILE A 88 -21.68 -12.31 17.98
CA ILE A 88 -22.34 -11.13 18.56
C ILE A 88 -23.83 -11.40 18.75
N ASP A 89 -24.43 -10.85 19.79
CA ASP A 89 -25.86 -10.97 20.12
C ASP A 89 -26.64 -9.66 19.97
N GLU A 90 -25.95 -8.57 19.65
CA GLU A 90 -26.51 -7.26 19.31
C GLU A 90 -25.72 -6.57 18.19
N PRO A 91 -26.31 -5.60 17.47
CA PRO A 91 -25.58 -4.77 16.51
C PRO A 91 -24.33 -4.15 17.15
N THR A 92 -23.15 -4.49 16.61
CA THR A 92 -21.87 -4.06 17.17
C THR A 92 -21.10 -3.24 16.15
N VAL A 93 -20.58 -2.08 16.58
CA VAL A 93 -19.65 -1.29 15.75
C VAL A 93 -18.24 -1.85 15.87
N PHE A 94 -17.63 -2.22 14.75
CA PHE A 94 -16.24 -2.62 14.66
C PHE A 94 -15.44 -1.63 13.82
N ARG A 95 -14.18 -1.45 14.19
CA ARG A 95 -13.17 -0.85 13.33
C ARG A 95 -12.48 -1.93 12.54
N VAL A 96 -12.62 -1.89 11.23
CA VAL A 96 -11.83 -2.70 10.29
C VAL A 96 -10.52 -1.98 10.05
N VAL A 97 -9.40 -2.66 10.28
CA VAL A 97 -8.06 -2.16 9.95
C VAL A 97 -7.47 -3.04 8.87
N VAL A 98 -6.91 -2.40 7.85
CA VAL A 98 -6.09 -3.02 6.81
C VAL A 98 -4.70 -2.40 6.86
N TYR A 99 -3.67 -3.24 6.91
CA TYR A 99 -2.27 -2.84 6.84
C TYR A 99 -1.55 -3.56 5.71
N GLY A 100 -1.07 -2.80 4.73
CA GLY A 100 -0.35 -3.32 3.57
C GLY A 100 0.18 -2.19 2.68
N PRO A 101 0.83 -2.52 1.55
CA PRO A 101 1.18 -3.88 1.10
C PRO A 101 2.33 -4.47 1.92
N LEU A 102 2.31 -5.79 2.13
CA LEU A 102 3.37 -6.47 2.88
C LEU A 102 4.63 -6.77 2.04
N SER A 103 4.58 -6.64 0.71
CA SER A 103 5.77 -6.66 -0.15
C SER A 103 6.74 -5.50 0.13
N HIS A 104 6.23 -4.39 0.68
CA HIS A 104 6.99 -3.21 1.07
C HIS A 104 6.62 -2.81 2.51
N SER A 105 6.86 -3.71 3.47
CA SER A 105 6.39 -3.56 4.86
C SER A 105 6.85 -2.26 5.57
N ASN A 106 7.97 -1.68 5.15
CA ASN A 106 8.47 -0.38 5.62
C ASN A 106 7.72 0.83 5.05
N GLN A 107 6.98 0.64 3.97
CA GLN A 107 6.17 1.65 3.28
C GLN A 107 4.68 1.37 3.36
N ALA A 108 4.29 0.24 3.98
CA ALA A 108 2.90 -0.10 4.22
C ALA A 108 2.16 1.02 4.98
N ARG A 109 0.86 1.12 4.72
CA ARG A 109 -0.03 2.09 5.35
C ARG A 109 -1.18 1.37 6.03
N MET A 110 -1.65 1.99 7.12
CA MET A 110 -2.86 1.56 7.80
C MET A 110 -4.05 2.35 7.24
N ALA A 111 -5.02 1.64 6.70
CA ALA A 111 -6.34 2.17 6.35
C ALA A 111 -7.38 1.57 7.27
N GLN A 112 -8.43 2.34 7.59
CA GLN A 112 -9.47 1.88 8.50
C GLN A 112 -10.85 2.40 8.13
N ALA A 113 -11.86 1.62 8.47
CA ALA A 113 -13.27 1.99 8.34
C ALA A 113 -14.05 1.44 9.54
N ASP A 114 -14.97 2.23 10.07
CA ASP A 114 -15.88 1.78 11.11
C ASP A 114 -17.17 1.27 10.45
N ILE A 115 -17.60 0.07 10.81
CA ILE A 115 -18.80 -0.58 10.27
C ILE A 115 -19.69 -1.10 11.40
N THR A 116 -21.00 -1.13 11.18
CA THR A 116 -21.93 -1.85 12.06
C THR A 116 -22.14 -3.25 11.52
N VAL A 117 -21.95 -4.25 12.38
CA VAL A 117 -22.16 -5.66 12.05
C VAL A 117 -23.39 -6.15 12.80
N LEU A 118 -24.29 -6.83 12.09
CA LEU A 118 -25.52 -7.36 12.65
C LEU A 118 -25.35 -8.86 12.99
N PRO A 119 -25.93 -9.34 14.11
CA PRO A 119 -25.96 -10.75 14.45
C PRO A 119 -26.55 -11.61 13.32
N GLY A 120 -25.79 -12.61 12.85
CA GLY A 120 -26.21 -13.56 11.82
C GLY A 120 -26.27 -13.02 10.38
N VAL A 121 -25.81 -11.79 10.11
CA VAL A 121 -25.84 -11.19 8.77
C VAL A 121 -24.45 -11.12 8.17
N ASP A 122 -24.12 -12.08 7.31
CA ASP A 122 -22.83 -12.14 6.62
C ASP A 122 -22.65 -11.02 5.58
N ILE A 123 -21.40 -10.59 5.38
CA ILE A 123 -21.00 -9.57 4.40
C ILE A 123 -20.06 -10.21 3.36
N GLY A 124 -20.41 -10.12 2.08
CA GLY A 124 -19.57 -10.60 0.97
C GLY A 124 -19.64 -12.11 0.69
N LEU A 125 -20.58 -12.84 1.31
CA LEU A 125 -20.71 -14.30 1.13
C LEU A 125 -21.88 -14.72 0.24
N SER A 126 -22.74 -13.79 -0.16
CA SER A 126 -23.84 -14.09 -1.07
C SER A 126 -23.33 -14.17 -2.51
N GLN A 127 -23.91 -15.04 -3.33
CA GLN A 127 -23.59 -15.11 -4.77
C GLN A 127 -23.95 -13.82 -5.50
N GLN A 128 -24.93 -13.06 -5.01
CA GLN A 128 -25.38 -11.81 -5.61
C GLN A 128 -24.46 -10.61 -5.25
N TYR A 129 -23.84 -10.67 -4.08
CA TYR A 129 -22.97 -9.60 -3.55
C TYR A 129 -21.68 -10.21 -2.94
N PRO A 130 -20.74 -10.70 -3.78
CA PRO A 130 -19.52 -11.40 -3.35
C PRO A 130 -18.33 -10.48 -2.99
N GLU A 131 -18.49 -9.17 -3.14
CA GLU A 131 -17.39 -8.20 -3.06
C GLU A 131 -16.93 -7.99 -1.61
N GLY A 132 -17.87 -8.04 -0.67
CA GLY A 132 -17.61 -7.77 0.74
C GLY A 132 -17.24 -6.31 0.99
N LEU A 133 -16.50 -6.06 2.07
CA LEU A 133 -16.00 -4.73 2.39
C LEU A 133 -14.65 -4.48 1.71
N VAL A 134 -14.58 -3.51 0.81
CA VAL A 134 -13.32 -3.05 0.23
C VAL A 134 -12.76 -1.91 1.07
N VAL A 135 -11.48 -2.01 1.45
CA VAL A 135 -10.77 -0.95 2.17
C VAL A 135 -9.57 -0.52 1.33
N GLU A 136 -9.62 0.73 0.86
CA GLU A 136 -8.56 1.31 0.04
C GLU A 136 -7.40 1.82 0.91
N VAL A 137 -6.19 1.40 0.57
CA VAL A 137 -4.92 1.80 1.15
C VAL A 137 -4.26 2.82 0.22
N PRO A 138 -4.16 4.10 0.63
CA PRO A 138 -3.51 5.12 -0.16
C PRO A 138 -1.99 5.01 -0.07
N GLY A 139 -1.31 5.42 -1.15
CA GLY A 139 0.14 5.64 -1.18
C GLY A 139 0.82 5.12 -2.44
N LEU A 140 2.14 5.20 -2.45
CA LEU A 140 3.00 4.66 -3.50
C LEU A 140 4.13 3.82 -2.89
N CYS A 141 4.51 2.75 -3.56
CA CYS A 141 5.69 1.94 -3.25
C CYS A 141 6.89 2.46 -4.03
N ILE A 142 8.00 2.70 -3.34
CA ILE A 142 9.27 3.11 -3.93
C ILE A 142 10.30 2.01 -3.67
N SER A 143 10.99 1.55 -4.71
CA SER A 143 11.97 0.47 -4.64
C SER A 143 13.13 0.71 -5.58
N ASN A 144 14.15 -0.16 -5.53
CA ASN A 144 15.33 -0.12 -6.38
C ASN A 144 16.01 1.25 -6.39
N VAL A 145 16.05 1.92 -5.23
CA VAL A 145 16.64 3.25 -5.12
C VAL A 145 18.15 3.12 -5.19
N THR A 146 18.74 3.72 -6.21
CA THR A 146 20.18 3.97 -6.30
C THR A 146 20.42 5.47 -6.19
N SER A 147 21.46 5.85 -5.47
CA SER A 147 21.85 7.26 -5.35
C SER A 147 23.34 7.37 -5.15
N GLU A 148 23.97 8.31 -5.83
CA GLU A 148 25.41 8.50 -5.73
C GLU A 148 25.76 9.99 -5.71
N LEU A 149 26.71 10.36 -4.86
CA LEU A 149 27.34 11.68 -4.86
C LEU A 149 28.77 11.53 -5.36
N GLN A 150 29.00 11.75 -6.65
CA GLN A 150 30.33 11.76 -7.26
C GLN A 150 30.85 13.20 -7.33
N GLY A 151 31.74 13.56 -6.41
CA GLY A 151 32.29 14.93 -6.33
C GLY A 151 31.18 15.96 -6.05
N LYS A 152 30.88 16.80 -7.05
CA LYS A 152 29.79 17.80 -6.99
C LYS A 152 28.54 17.35 -7.77
N GLN A 153 28.45 16.12 -8.21
CA GLN A 153 27.33 15.62 -8.99
C GLN A 153 26.55 14.57 -8.22
N LEU A 154 25.24 14.71 -8.21
CA LEU A 154 24.29 13.83 -7.55
C LEU A 154 23.52 13.08 -8.64
N THR A 155 23.45 11.75 -8.55
CA THR A 155 22.60 10.90 -9.39
C THR A 155 21.61 10.16 -8.50
N CYS A 156 20.41 9.92 -9.01
CA CYS A 156 19.45 9.05 -8.34
C CYS A 156 18.50 8.40 -9.34
N THR A 157 18.25 7.11 -9.13
CA THR A 157 17.20 6.35 -9.79
C THR A 157 16.31 5.72 -8.74
N ALA A 158 15.00 5.69 -8.99
CA ALA A 158 14.03 5.02 -8.15
C ALA A 158 12.91 4.40 -9.01
N ARG A 159 12.41 3.24 -8.60
CA ARG A 159 11.19 2.66 -9.15
C ARG A 159 10.00 3.06 -8.29
N VAL A 160 8.93 3.54 -8.90
CA VAL A 160 7.70 3.96 -8.19
C VAL A 160 6.51 3.17 -8.70
N ALA A 161 5.70 2.58 -7.83
CA ALA A 161 4.51 1.82 -8.21
C ALA A 161 3.32 2.21 -7.32
N MET A 162 2.10 1.94 -7.80
CA MET A 162 0.91 1.95 -6.95
C MET A 162 1.03 0.91 -5.83
N MET A 163 0.30 1.06 -4.73
CA MET A 163 0.34 0.08 -3.62
C MET A 163 -0.02 -1.37 -4.03
N CYS A 164 -0.73 -1.55 -5.15
CA CYS A 164 -1.02 -2.87 -5.74
C CYS A 164 0.18 -3.51 -6.44
N GLY A 165 1.33 -2.82 -6.52
CA GLY A 165 2.47 -3.19 -7.36
C GLY A 165 2.31 -2.78 -8.83
N CYS A 166 1.17 -2.18 -9.18
CA CYS A 166 0.89 -1.75 -10.53
C CYS A 166 1.86 -0.64 -10.97
N GLN A 167 2.38 -0.82 -12.17
CA GLN A 167 3.44 -0.02 -12.79
C GLN A 167 2.94 1.36 -13.22
N ILE A 168 3.86 2.28 -13.47
CA ILE A 168 3.64 3.58 -14.10
C ILE A 168 4.29 3.54 -15.49
N HIS A 169 3.62 4.09 -16.50
CA HIS A 169 4.05 4.05 -17.91
C HIS A 169 4.07 5.44 -18.53
N GLN A 170 4.93 5.61 -19.54
CA GLN A 170 4.94 6.81 -20.36
C GLN A 170 3.62 6.94 -21.14
N GLY A 171 2.85 8.00 -20.88
CA GLY A 171 1.62 8.31 -21.61
C GLY A 171 0.60 7.17 -21.61
N ALA A 172 -0.32 7.15 -20.64
CA ALA A 172 -1.32 6.10 -20.52
C ALA A 172 -2.33 6.13 -21.69
N ALA A 173 -2.08 5.29 -22.70
CA ALA A 173 -3.01 4.99 -23.80
C ALA A 173 -3.63 3.59 -23.69
N ASP A 174 -3.25 2.79 -22.68
CA ASP A 174 -3.74 1.44 -22.47
C ASP A 174 -4.90 1.43 -21.45
N PRO A 175 -6.11 0.97 -21.80
CA PRO A 175 -7.23 0.87 -20.86
C PRO A 175 -6.98 -0.11 -19.69
N TYR A 176 -5.99 -1.00 -19.82
CA TYR A 176 -5.54 -1.89 -18.74
C TYR A 176 -4.46 -1.26 -17.87
N TRP A 177 -3.98 -0.05 -18.20
CA TRP A 177 -2.91 0.64 -17.48
C TRP A 177 -3.15 2.16 -17.35
N PRO A 178 -4.04 2.58 -16.43
CA PRO A 178 -4.55 3.95 -16.35
C PRO A 178 -3.63 4.95 -15.63
N TRP A 179 -2.37 4.60 -15.34
CA TRP A 179 -1.43 5.44 -14.58
C TRP A 179 -0.32 6.01 -15.49
N PRO A 180 -0.56 7.17 -16.13
CA PRO A 180 0.47 7.85 -16.91
C PRO A 180 1.52 8.44 -15.97
N ASP A 181 2.77 8.43 -16.38
CA ASP A 181 3.88 9.10 -15.72
C ASP A 181 3.59 10.57 -15.38
N THR A 182 2.83 11.26 -16.22
CA THR A 182 2.43 12.66 -16.03
C THR A 182 1.55 12.90 -14.80
N ASP A 183 0.92 11.86 -14.26
CA ASP A 183 0.14 11.96 -13.01
C ASP A 183 1.06 11.94 -11.77
N PHE A 184 2.37 11.73 -11.93
CA PHE A 184 3.32 11.54 -10.83
C PHE A 184 4.42 12.60 -10.82
N SER A 185 4.82 13.02 -9.61
CA SER A 185 6.02 13.81 -9.35
C SER A 185 6.93 13.04 -8.41
N VAL A 186 8.19 12.87 -8.80
CA VAL A 186 9.19 12.12 -8.02
C VAL A 186 10.41 13.01 -7.78
N GLN A 187 10.90 13.05 -6.56
CA GLN A 187 11.99 13.94 -6.16
C GLN A 187 12.93 13.23 -5.19
N LEU A 188 14.23 13.43 -5.38
CA LEU A 188 15.23 13.18 -4.35
C LEU A 188 15.28 14.42 -3.45
N VAL A 189 15.24 14.18 -2.15
CA VAL A 189 15.27 15.22 -1.12
C VAL A 189 16.46 14.96 -0.21
N THR A 190 17.34 15.94 -0.05
CA THR A 190 18.50 15.83 0.84
C THR A 190 18.37 16.82 1.99
N LEU A 191 18.47 16.32 3.23
CA LEU A 191 18.70 17.13 4.43
C LEU A 191 20.18 17.16 4.72
N MET A 192 20.75 18.35 4.81
CA MET A 192 22.16 18.58 5.09
C MET A 192 22.42 18.71 6.59
N ARG A 193 23.69 18.58 7.03
CA ARG A 193 24.06 18.82 8.44
C ARG A 193 23.78 20.24 8.89
N SER A 194 23.90 21.21 7.99
CA SER A 194 23.47 22.60 8.22
C SER A 194 21.97 22.78 8.45
N LYS A 195 21.19 21.72 8.24
CA LYS A 195 19.71 21.70 8.17
C LYS A 195 19.11 22.33 6.91
N ALA A 196 19.94 22.71 5.93
CA ALA A 196 19.44 23.02 4.59
C ALA A 196 18.75 21.80 3.96
N VAL A 197 17.68 22.05 3.20
CA VAL A 197 16.94 21.02 2.46
C VAL A 197 16.96 21.36 0.98
N PHE A 198 17.32 20.38 0.15
CA PHE A 198 17.33 20.52 -1.31
C PHE A 198 16.46 19.45 -1.95
N TYR A 199 15.82 19.84 -3.07
CA TYR A 199 14.91 19.02 -3.85
C TYR A 199 15.44 18.90 -5.28
N TYR A 200 15.46 17.67 -5.79
CA TYR A 200 16.00 17.33 -7.09
C TYR A 200 14.95 16.49 -7.85
N PRO A 201 14.32 17.03 -8.91
CA PRO A 201 13.21 16.35 -9.59
C PRO A 201 13.69 15.23 -10.51
N LEU A 202 13.25 14.00 -10.27
CA LEU A 202 13.52 12.84 -11.12
C LEU A 202 12.54 12.82 -12.29
N ALA A 203 13.06 12.62 -13.50
CA ALA A 203 12.25 12.46 -14.71
C ALA A 203 11.90 10.99 -14.94
N PHE A 204 10.74 10.72 -15.53
CA PHE A 204 10.40 9.35 -15.95
C PHE A 204 11.39 8.86 -17.01
N ASP A 205 11.91 7.64 -16.82
CA ASP A 205 12.86 7.02 -17.73
C ASP A 205 12.13 6.35 -18.89
N THR A 206 12.25 6.96 -20.07
CA THR A 206 11.63 6.48 -21.31
C THR A 206 12.47 5.45 -22.06
N THR A 207 13.59 4.99 -21.49
CA THR A 207 14.43 3.97 -22.11
C THR A 207 13.65 2.66 -22.27
N PRO A 208 13.68 2.01 -23.45
CA PRO A 208 12.99 0.73 -23.65
C PRO A 208 13.41 -0.30 -22.59
N GLY A 209 12.44 -0.90 -21.92
CA GLY A 209 12.66 -1.86 -20.84
C GLY A 209 12.72 -1.24 -19.44
N SER A 210 12.88 0.08 -19.31
CA SER A 210 12.68 0.78 -18.05
C SER A 210 11.18 0.88 -17.76
N VAL A 211 10.78 0.30 -16.63
CA VAL A 211 9.38 0.26 -16.21
C VAL A 211 9.25 0.97 -14.88
N SER A 212 8.38 1.99 -14.83
CA SER A 212 8.12 2.76 -13.61
C SER A 212 9.36 3.40 -12.98
N SER A 213 10.40 3.62 -13.79
CA SER A 213 11.69 4.11 -13.35
C SER A 213 11.71 5.63 -13.49
N PHE A 214 12.21 6.31 -12.47
CA PHE A 214 12.44 7.74 -12.44
C PHE A 214 13.92 7.98 -12.16
N THR A 215 14.56 8.86 -12.92
CA THR A 215 16.01 9.08 -12.86
C THR A 215 16.34 10.57 -12.96
N GLY A 216 17.48 10.96 -12.40
CA GLY A 216 18.07 12.25 -12.72
C GLY A 216 19.47 12.44 -12.19
N GLN A 217 20.08 13.53 -12.66
CA GLN A 217 21.46 13.90 -12.40
C GLN A 217 21.56 15.42 -12.28
N TRP A 218 22.13 15.91 -11.18
CA TRP A 218 22.19 17.35 -10.88
C TRP A 218 23.54 17.73 -10.28
N PRO A 219 23.97 19.00 -10.40
CA PRO A 219 24.97 19.52 -9.49
C PRO A 219 24.43 19.53 -8.06
N SER A 220 25.27 19.14 -7.10
CA SER A 220 24.98 19.27 -5.68
C SER A 220 24.81 20.73 -5.32
N GLN A 221 23.70 21.05 -4.66
CA GLN A 221 23.41 22.40 -4.14
C GLN A 221 24.02 22.63 -2.76
N ALA A 222 24.73 21.64 -2.20
CA ALA A 222 25.41 21.75 -0.92
C ALA A 222 26.49 22.84 -0.94
N VAL A 223 26.51 23.68 0.09
CA VAL A 223 27.60 24.63 0.29
C VAL A 223 28.90 23.87 0.60
N PRO A 224 30.09 24.41 0.24
CA PRO A 224 31.36 23.73 0.51
C PRO A 224 31.52 23.37 2.00
N GLY A 225 31.79 22.10 2.28
CA GLY A 225 31.94 21.57 3.64
C GLY A 225 30.65 21.09 4.31
N ASP A 226 29.48 21.33 3.70
CA ASP A 226 28.21 20.79 4.17
C ASP A 226 27.92 19.44 3.51
N THR A 227 27.53 18.47 4.32
CA THR A 227 27.38 17.06 3.90
C THR A 227 25.96 16.60 4.13
N VAL A 228 25.47 15.71 3.25
CA VAL A 228 24.16 15.08 3.40
C VAL A 228 24.08 14.36 4.74
N GLU A 229 23.13 14.74 5.58
CA GLU A 229 22.80 14.08 6.84
C GLU A 229 21.79 12.95 6.60
N GLN A 230 20.75 13.23 5.80
CA GLN A 230 19.71 12.27 5.43
C GLN A 230 19.24 12.54 3.99
N ALA A 231 18.73 11.51 3.33
CA ALA A 231 18.11 11.67 2.03
C ALA A 231 16.90 10.76 1.87
N TRP A 232 15.94 11.21 1.06
CA TRP A 232 14.71 10.50 0.74
C TRP A 232 14.41 10.58 -0.75
N VAL A 233 13.67 9.62 -1.25
CA VAL A 233 12.89 9.77 -2.47
C VAL A 233 11.44 10.01 -2.05
N TYR A 234 10.84 11.09 -2.52
CA TYR A 234 9.41 11.37 -2.40
C TYR A 234 8.73 11.12 -3.73
N ALA A 235 7.54 10.53 -3.69
CA ALA A 235 6.67 10.34 -4.83
C ALA A 235 5.26 10.84 -4.50
N SER A 236 4.65 11.58 -5.43
CA SER A 236 3.32 12.14 -5.28
C SER A 236 2.49 11.88 -6.53
N GLU A 237 1.29 11.37 -6.36
CA GLU A 237 0.22 11.34 -7.35
C GLU A 237 -0.96 12.15 -6.78
N PRO A 238 -1.08 13.43 -7.13
CA PRO A 238 -2.03 14.33 -6.47
C PRO A 238 -3.48 14.06 -6.85
N LYS A 239 -3.75 13.43 -8.01
CA LYS A 239 -5.10 13.21 -8.54
C LYS A 239 -5.95 12.32 -7.64
N LEU A 240 -5.38 11.31 -6.97
CA LEU A 240 -6.04 10.50 -5.94
C LEU A 240 -5.43 10.67 -4.54
N GLY A 241 -4.42 11.54 -4.43
CA GLY A 241 -3.74 11.86 -3.18
C GLY A 241 -2.82 10.75 -2.68
N ASN A 242 -2.29 9.92 -3.59
CA ASN A 242 -1.31 8.90 -3.23
C ASN A 242 0.06 9.54 -3.01
N GLN A 243 0.69 9.24 -1.88
CA GLN A 243 2.01 9.75 -1.49
C GLN A 243 2.90 8.61 -1.04
N GLY A 244 4.18 8.67 -1.39
CA GLY A 244 5.20 7.68 -1.02
C GLY A 244 6.49 8.35 -0.58
N GLU A 245 7.19 7.71 0.33
CA GLU A 245 8.53 8.13 0.75
C GLU A 245 9.44 6.91 0.94
N TYR A 246 10.72 7.07 0.61
CA TYR A 246 11.75 6.08 0.82
C TYR A 246 13.01 6.74 1.35
N ARG A 247 13.50 6.31 2.51
CA ARG A 247 14.71 6.84 3.12
C ARG A 247 15.95 6.09 2.60
N ILE A 248 16.93 6.83 2.09
CA ILE A 248 18.15 6.29 1.47
C ILE A 248 19.20 5.93 2.54
N PHE A 249 19.45 6.85 3.48
CA PHE A 249 20.49 6.69 4.50
C PHE A 249 19.87 6.38 5.87
N SER A 250 20.30 5.23 6.42
CA SER A 250 20.00 4.62 7.71
C SER A 250 18.74 3.74 7.82
N PRO A 251 18.89 2.46 8.26
CA PRO A 251 17.81 1.53 8.57
C PRO A 251 17.28 1.76 9.98
N GLN A 252 17.09 3.01 10.39
CA GLN A 252 16.45 3.26 11.68
C GLN A 252 15.00 2.79 11.54
N ALA A 253 14.58 1.85 12.37
CA ALA A 253 13.23 1.32 12.35
C ALA A 253 12.25 2.51 12.39
N VAL A 254 11.52 2.71 11.29
CA VAL A 254 10.43 3.67 11.26
C VAL A 254 9.50 3.24 12.40
N PRO A 255 9.18 4.11 13.38
CA PRO A 255 8.24 3.78 14.43
C PRO A 255 6.99 3.20 13.77
N SER A 256 6.66 1.96 14.13
CA SER A 256 5.55 1.29 13.47
C SER A 256 4.29 2.11 13.72
N LEU A 257 3.62 2.53 12.64
CA LEU A 257 2.35 3.24 12.69
C LEU A 257 1.20 2.35 13.18
N LEU A 258 1.49 1.08 13.48
CA LEU A 258 0.52 0.11 13.96
C LEU A 258 0.38 0.14 15.47
N PRO A 259 -0.84 -0.07 15.99
CA PRO A 259 -1.06 -0.45 17.38
C PRO A 259 -0.15 -1.62 17.79
N PRO A 260 0.40 -1.63 19.02
CA PRO A 260 1.31 -2.69 19.49
C PRO A 260 0.76 -4.11 19.34
N GLU A 261 -0.56 -4.29 19.47
CA GLU A 261 -1.21 -5.58 19.27
C GLU A 261 -1.07 -6.07 17.82
N LEU A 262 -1.27 -5.19 16.83
CA LEU A 262 -1.09 -5.53 15.42
C LEU A 262 0.38 -5.76 15.05
N GLN A 263 1.32 -5.04 15.69
CA GLN A 263 2.75 -5.30 15.52
C GLN A 263 3.13 -6.73 15.95
N LYS A 264 2.59 -7.20 17.08
CA LYS A 264 2.82 -8.58 17.55
C LYS A 264 2.29 -9.62 16.57
N LEU A 265 1.13 -9.36 15.95
CA LEU A 265 0.55 -10.25 14.95
C LEU A 265 1.43 -10.35 13.70
N LEU A 266 1.96 -9.22 13.22
CA LEU A 266 2.91 -9.22 12.10
C LEU A 266 4.18 -9.98 12.44
N ALA A 267 4.79 -9.70 13.61
CA ALA A 267 6.00 -10.40 14.04
C ALA A 267 5.78 -11.91 14.20
N ALA A 268 4.65 -12.33 14.80
CA ALA A 268 4.32 -13.75 14.95
C ALA A 268 4.18 -14.46 13.59
N ALA A 269 3.57 -13.80 12.60
CA ALA A 269 3.44 -14.34 11.26
C ALA A 269 4.79 -14.49 10.54
N ASP A 270 5.79 -13.68 10.87
CA ASP A 270 7.16 -13.85 10.35
C ASP A 270 7.87 -15.03 11.03
N HIS A 271 7.59 -15.28 12.31
CA HIS A 271 8.23 -16.31 13.14
C HIS A 271 7.65 -17.74 13.05
N GLU A 272 6.50 -17.98 12.42
CA GLU A 272 5.96 -19.35 12.17
C GLU A 272 6.83 -20.22 11.19
N THR A 273 8.12 -19.91 11.07
CA THR A 273 9.10 -20.61 10.22
C THR A 273 10.49 -20.61 10.87
N LEU A 274 10.60 -21.25 12.04
CA LEU A 274 11.83 -21.90 12.52
C LEU A 274 11.49 -23.34 12.93
#